data_AF-A0A948QMQ4-F1
#
_entry.id   AF-A0A948QMQ4-F1
#
_cell.length_a   1.000
_cell.length_b   1.000
_cell.length_c   1.000
_cell.angle_alpha   90.00
_cell.angle_beta   90.00
_cell.angle_gamma   90.00
#
_symmetry.space_group_name_H-M   'P 1'
#
loop_
_entity.id
_entity.type
_entity.pdbx_description
1 polymer ?
#
loop_
_entity_poly.entity_id
_entity_poly.type
_entity_poly.pdbx_seq_one_letter_code
_entity_poly.pdbx_strand_id
1 'polypeptide(L)'
;MKKIIFMFFLSCFLFLPGECLPAGWNIHEITGVQSNVDPAETSIVLDRNGRPHISYGRDPYVVGYAVLGSTGWWTESTGLSLLGAAPISYRQTNIGISSEGTVFSAVSYQQILVAEIKVASKPPDGTWKTTSIYSSPNGDDP
;
A
#
# COMPACT_ATOMS: atom_id res chain seq x y z
N MET A 1 -18.77 37.11 -63.14
CA MET A 1 -19.93 37.17 -62.22
C MET A 1 -20.19 35.77 -61.69
N LYS A 2 -20.33 35.62 -60.35
CA LYS A 2 -21.14 34.61 -59.63
C LYS A 2 -20.77 33.12 -59.83
N LYS A 3 -20.54 32.24 -58.84
CA LYS A 3 -20.50 32.23 -57.37
C LYS A 3 -19.76 30.92 -57.03
N ILE A 4 -18.66 30.96 -56.27
CA ILE A 4 -18.04 29.77 -55.67
C ILE A 4 -18.83 29.49 -54.38
N ILE A 5 -19.74 28.52 -54.43
CA ILE A 5 -20.54 28.08 -53.29
C ILE A 5 -19.88 26.84 -52.69
N PHE A 6 -19.16 27.07 -51.60
CA PHE A 6 -19.34 26.40 -50.30
C PHE A 6 -19.80 24.93 -50.34
N MET A 7 -18.86 23.99 -50.19
CA MET A 7 -19.17 22.70 -49.55
C MET A 7 -17.96 22.19 -48.77
N PHE A 8 -17.64 22.93 -47.71
CA PHE A 8 -16.91 22.44 -46.53
C PHE A 8 -17.83 21.42 -45.82
N PHE A 9 -17.96 20.22 -46.38
CA PHE A 9 -18.75 19.14 -45.77
C PHE A 9 -18.01 17.80 -45.88
N LEU A 10 -16.73 17.80 -45.52
CA LEU A 10 -16.08 16.59 -45.01
C LEU A 10 -14.83 16.91 -44.16
N SER A 11 -14.86 17.99 -43.38
CA SER A 11 -13.79 18.29 -42.41
C SER A 11 -14.23 18.16 -40.95
N CYS A 12 -15.47 17.73 -40.68
CA CYS A 12 -15.94 17.44 -39.32
C CYS A 12 -15.69 16.00 -38.87
N PHE A 13 -14.86 15.24 -39.58
CA PHE A 13 -14.46 13.87 -39.18
C PHE A 13 -13.03 13.77 -38.63
N LEU A 14 -12.37 14.91 -38.35
CA LEU A 14 -11.02 14.93 -37.77
C LEU A 14 -10.94 15.54 -36.35
N PHE A 15 -12.08 15.84 -35.73
CA PHE A 15 -12.15 16.19 -34.32
C PHE A 15 -13.27 15.38 -33.66
N LEU A 16 -13.10 14.05 -33.64
CA LEU A 16 -13.62 13.33 -32.49
C LEU A 16 -12.78 13.81 -31.30
N PRO A 17 -13.35 14.51 -30.30
CA PRO A 17 -12.63 14.77 -29.07
C PRO A 17 -12.15 13.42 -28.57
N GLY A 18 -10.82 13.28 -28.41
CA GLY A 18 -10.17 12.02 -28.11
C GLY A 18 -11.01 11.28 -27.10
N GLU A 19 -11.50 10.11 -27.51
CA GLU A 19 -12.30 9.29 -26.62
C GLU A 19 -11.44 9.05 -25.40
N CYS A 20 -11.84 9.66 -24.29
CA CYS A 20 -11.40 9.25 -22.98
C CYS A 20 -12.02 7.87 -22.78
N LEU A 21 -11.43 6.87 -23.45
CA LEU A 21 -11.63 5.49 -23.06
C LEU A 21 -11.31 5.48 -21.57
N PRO A 22 -12.22 5.01 -20.70
CA PRO A 22 -11.88 4.90 -19.28
C PRO A 22 -10.59 4.11 -19.23
N ALA A 23 -9.52 4.73 -18.75
CA ALA A 23 -8.25 4.06 -18.58
C ALA A 23 -8.55 2.81 -17.78
N GLY A 24 -8.45 1.65 -18.43
CA GLY A 24 -8.77 0.38 -17.78
C GLY A 24 -7.91 0.20 -16.54
N TRP A 25 -8.34 -0.67 -15.64
CA TRP A 25 -7.53 -1.00 -14.47
C TRP A 25 -6.18 -1.55 -14.90
N ASN A 26 -5.11 -0.90 -14.46
CA ASN A 26 -3.76 -1.42 -14.60
C ASN A 26 -3.42 -2.20 -13.32
N ILE A 27 -3.30 -3.53 -13.44
CA ILE A 27 -3.18 -4.45 -12.31
C ILE A 27 -1.72 -4.91 -12.20
N HIS A 28 -1.14 -4.76 -11.02
CA HIS A 28 0.21 -5.21 -10.71
C HIS A 28 0.17 -6.25 -9.59
N GLU A 29 0.89 -7.35 -9.77
CA GLU A 29 1.19 -8.30 -8.70
C GLU A 29 2.50 -7.89 -8.03
N ILE A 30 2.46 -7.65 -6.71
CA ILE A 30 3.63 -7.17 -5.95
C ILE A 30 4.42 -8.36 -5.38
N THR A 31 3.71 -9.29 -4.75
CA THR A 31 4.29 -10.51 -4.17
C THR A 31 3.52 -11.70 -4.70
N GLY A 32 4.18 -12.57 -5.49
CA GLY A 32 3.56 -13.80 -5.99
C GLY A 32 3.50 -14.93 -4.97
N VAL A 33 3.38 -14.58 -3.68
CA VAL A 33 3.43 -15.55 -2.59
C VAL A 33 2.01 -15.91 -2.21
N GLN A 34 1.63 -17.18 -2.40
CA GLN A 34 0.41 -17.72 -1.82
C GLN A 34 0.60 -17.80 -0.31
N SER A 35 -0.19 -17.04 0.46
CA SER A 35 -0.21 -17.17 1.90
C SER A 35 -1.12 -18.31 2.33
N ASN A 36 -0.63 -19.18 3.20
CA ASN A 36 -1.47 -20.19 3.88
C ASN A 36 -2.05 -19.66 5.19
N VAL A 37 -1.93 -18.35 5.40
CA VAL A 37 -2.32 -17.64 6.62
C VAL A 37 -3.39 -16.62 6.28
N ASP A 38 -4.29 -16.37 7.22
CA ASP A 38 -5.28 -15.30 7.13
C ASP A 38 -4.59 -13.99 6.74
N PRO A 39 -4.99 -13.37 5.61
CA PRO A 39 -4.32 -12.18 5.12
C PRO A 39 -4.50 -11.07 6.15
N ALA A 40 -3.39 -10.55 6.70
CA ALA A 40 -3.46 -9.30 7.45
C ALA A 40 -3.95 -8.20 6.51
N GLU A 41 -4.71 -7.25 7.05
CA GLU A 41 -5.19 -6.11 6.28
C GLU A 41 -4.02 -5.40 5.58
N THR A 42 -4.25 -4.94 4.36
CA THR A 42 -3.28 -4.19 3.55
C THR A 42 -3.60 -2.70 3.65
N SER A 43 -2.57 -1.87 3.81
CA SER A 43 -2.70 -0.42 3.90
C SER A 43 -1.85 0.25 2.83
N ILE A 44 -2.35 1.35 2.25
CA ILE A 44 -1.69 2.08 1.17
C ILE A 44 -1.73 3.59 1.44
N VAL A 45 -0.64 4.27 1.10
CA VAL A 45 -0.52 5.74 1.16
C VAL A 45 0.33 6.22 -0.01
N LEU A 46 0.08 7.44 -0.48
CA LEU A 46 0.89 8.07 -1.53
C LEU A 46 1.93 8.99 -0.89
N ASP A 47 3.15 8.98 -1.42
CA ASP A 47 4.13 10.02 -1.09
C ASP A 47 3.83 11.35 -1.83
N ARG A 48 4.66 12.37 -1.56
CA ARG A 48 4.55 13.69 -2.21
C ARG A 48 4.72 13.66 -3.73
N ASN A 49 5.34 12.61 -4.27
CA ASN A 49 5.52 12.41 -5.71
C ASN A 49 4.41 11.53 -6.31
N GLY A 50 3.38 11.18 -5.53
CA GLY A 50 2.28 10.32 -5.95
C GLY A 50 2.65 8.84 -6.05
N ARG A 51 3.80 8.42 -5.51
CA ARG A 51 4.20 7.01 -5.53
C ARG A 51 3.47 6.27 -4.42
N PRO A 52 2.84 5.12 -4.72
CA PRO A 52 2.21 4.30 -3.69
C PRO A 52 3.23 3.58 -2.82
N HIS A 53 2.96 3.61 -1.53
CA HIS A 53 3.62 2.88 -0.46
C HIS A 53 2.60 1.95 0.19
N ILE A 54 2.93 0.68 0.34
CA ILE A 54 2.02 -0.35 0.82
C ILE A 54 2.65 -1.07 2.01
N SER A 55 1.87 -1.27 3.07
CA SER A 55 2.17 -2.21 4.14
C SER A 55 1.21 -3.39 4.04
N TYR A 56 1.73 -4.60 4.21
CA TYR A 56 0.95 -5.83 4.01
C TYR A 56 1.46 -6.97 4.89
N GLY A 57 0.55 -7.88 5.24
CA GLY A 57 0.92 -9.15 5.88
C GLY A 57 1.56 -10.11 4.87
N ARG A 58 2.59 -10.82 5.31
CA ARG A 58 3.26 -11.86 4.52
C ARG A 58 3.56 -13.08 5.37
N ASP A 59 3.56 -14.24 4.73
CA ASP A 59 3.95 -15.50 5.35
C ASP A 59 5.42 -15.51 5.85
N PRO A 60 5.70 -16.21 6.96
CA PRO A 60 4.72 -16.90 7.79
C PRO A 60 3.90 -15.94 8.67
N TYR A 61 4.43 -14.80 9.12
CA TYR A 61 3.70 -13.85 9.98
C TYR A 61 4.49 -12.53 10.09
N VAL A 62 4.91 -11.95 8.97
CA VAL A 62 5.76 -10.74 8.95
C VAL A 62 5.04 -9.59 8.27
N VAL A 63 5.38 -8.36 8.64
CA VAL A 63 4.86 -7.17 7.94
C VAL A 63 5.87 -6.76 6.88
N GLY A 64 5.44 -6.88 5.62
CA GLY A 64 6.18 -6.42 4.45
C GLY A 64 5.85 -4.96 4.12
N TYR A 65 6.77 -4.33 3.42
CA TYR A 65 6.60 -3.00 2.86
C TYR A 65 6.97 -3.01 1.38
N ALA A 66 6.17 -2.32 0.56
CA ALA A 66 6.41 -2.15 -0.86
C ALA A 66 6.27 -0.67 -1.26
N VAL A 67 7.11 -0.22 -2.19
CA VAL A 67 7.03 1.12 -2.78
C VAL A 67 7.24 1.05 -4.29
N LEU A 68 6.44 1.79 -5.05
CA LEU A 68 6.60 1.88 -6.50
C LEU A 68 7.72 2.86 -6.84
N GLY A 69 8.82 2.36 -7.38
CA GLY A 69 9.92 3.15 -7.94
C GLY A 69 9.79 3.35 -9.45
N SER A 70 10.81 3.97 -10.05
CA SER A 70 10.85 4.24 -11.50
C SER A 70 10.94 2.98 -12.38
N THR A 71 11.43 1.88 -11.82
CA THR A 71 11.65 0.61 -12.52
C THR A 71 10.69 -0.49 -12.08
N GLY A 72 9.71 -0.18 -11.23
CA GLY A 72 8.76 -1.14 -10.67
C GLY A 72 8.72 -1.14 -9.14
N TRP A 73 8.11 -2.18 -8.57
CA TRP A 73 7.93 -2.32 -7.14
C TRP A 73 9.22 -2.75 -6.43
N TRP A 74 9.55 -2.07 -5.34
CA TRP A 74 10.61 -2.45 -4.41
C TRP A 74 9.96 -2.96 -3.13
N THR A 75 10.39 -4.12 -2.64
CA THR A 75 9.82 -4.74 -1.42
C THR A 75 10.89 -5.04 -0.39
N GLU A 76 10.57 -4.90 0.89
CA GLU A 76 11.43 -5.29 2.01
C GLU A 76 10.60 -5.70 3.24
N SER A 77 11.26 -6.36 4.21
CA SER A 77 10.65 -6.62 5.52
C SER A 77 10.80 -5.39 6.41
N THR A 78 9.75 -5.04 7.15
CA THR A 78 9.80 -3.98 8.16
C THR A 78 10.54 -4.41 9.43
N GLY A 79 10.90 -5.69 9.55
CA GLY A 79 11.42 -6.29 10.78
C GLY A 79 10.34 -6.60 11.83
N LEU A 80 9.09 -6.17 11.61
CA LEU A 80 7.98 -6.62 12.45
C LEU A 80 7.68 -8.08 12.18
N SER A 81 7.88 -8.88 13.21
CA SER A 81 7.48 -10.27 13.24
C SER A 81 6.35 -10.45 14.24
N LEU A 82 5.37 -11.21 13.79
CA LEU A 82 4.25 -11.69 14.59
C LEU A 82 4.47 -13.18 14.92
N LEU A 83 5.66 -13.74 14.63
CA LEU A 83 6.12 -15.06 15.10
C LEU A 83 6.40 -15.01 16.60
N GLY A 84 5.32 -15.13 17.35
CA GLY A 84 5.24 -15.42 18.78
C GLY A 84 3.79 -15.69 19.19
N ALA A 85 2.92 -15.95 18.21
CA ALA A 85 1.49 -15.68 18.28
C ALA A 85 0.70 -16.81 17.63
N ALA A 86 0.53 -17.92 18.36
CA ALA A 86 -0.41 -18.98 18.02
C ALA A 86 -1.84 -18.61 18.49
N PRO A 87 -2.86 -19.15 17.83
CA PRO A 87 -3.49 -18.45 16.72
C PRO A 87 -3.91 -17.02 17.13
N ILE A 88 -3.21 -16.04 16.56
CA ILE A 88 -3.70 -14.66 16.39
C ILE A 88 -5.14 -14.64 15.88
N SER A 89 -6.00 -13.83 16.50
CA SER A 89 -7.39 -13.70 16.07
C SER A 89 -7.60 -12.53 15.10
N TYR A 90 -6.86 -11.43 15.25
CA TYR A 90 -7.01 -10.24 14.41
C TYR A 90 -5.67 -9.54 14.19
N ARG A 91 -5.46 -9.04 12.96
CA ARG A 91 -4.25 -8.30 12.56
C ARG A 91 -4.61 -7.19 11.60
N GLN A 92 -4.17 -5.98 11.94
CA GLN A 92 -4.34 -4.82 11.08
C GLN A 92 -2.98 -4.20 10.82
N THR A 93 -2.67 -3.94 9.54
CA THR A 93 -1.53 -3.10 9.19
C THR A 93 -2.04 -1.71 8.84
N ASN A 94 -1.29 -0.69 9.25
CA ASN A 94 -1.56 0.69 8.89
C ASN A 94 -0.25 1.33 8.42
N ILE A 95 -0.30 2.09 7.33
CA ILE A 95 0.86 2.83 6.83
C ILE A 95 0.60 4.33 6.83
N GLY A 96 1.62 5.10 7.21
CA GLY A 96 1.62 6.55 7.13
C GLY A 96 3.00 7.08 6.70
N ILE A 97 3.03 8.29 6.15
CA ILE A 97 4.26 8.97 5.79
C ILE A 97 4.24 10.37 6.40
N SER A 98 5.29 10.76 7.11
CA SER A 98 5.41 12.12 7.66
C SER A 98 5.72 13.14 6.58
N SER A 99 5.63 14.43 6.92
CA SER A 99 6.03 15.53 6.04
C SER A 99 7.48 15.43 5.57
N GLU A 100 8.36 14.83 6.36
CA GLU A 100 9.78 14.63 6.09
C GLU A 100 10.06 13.37 5.24
N GLY A 101 9.02 12.58 4.94
CA GLY A 101 9.14 11.34 4.18
C GLY A 101 9.49 10.11 5.02
N THR A 102 9.44 10.20 6.36
CA THR A 102 9.59 9.02 7.21
C THR A 102 8.36 8.14 7.07
N VAL A 103 8.57 6.87 6.72
CA VAL A 103 7.50 5.89 6.58
C VAL A 103 7.26 5.23 7.94
N PHE A 104 6.01 5.14 8.34
CA PHE A 104 5.55 4.43 9.53
C PHE A 104 4.65 3.28 9.10
N SER A 105 4.96 2.07 9.54
CA SER A 105 4.12 0.89 9.39
C SER A 105 3.77 0.36 10.77
N ALA A 106 2.51 0.45 11.15
CA ALA A 106 2.02 -0.06 12.42
C ALA A 106 1.34 -1.41 12.21
N VAL A 107 1.43 -2.27 13.23
CA VAL A 107 0.63 -3.47 13.34
C VAL A 107 0.01 -3.54 14.74
N SER A 108 -1.30 -3.74 14.76
CA SER A 108 -2.02 -4.16 15.97
C SER A 108 -2.36 -5.64 15.83
N TYR A 109 -2.22 -6.38 16.92
CA TYR A 109 -2.68 -7.76 16.97
C TYR A 109 -3.18 -8.13 18.36
N GLN A 110 -4.14 -9.05 18.36
CA GLN A 110 -4.66 -9.68 19.57
C GLN A 110 -4.41 -11.19 19.50
N GLN A 111 -3.81 -11.71 20.56
CA GLN A 111 -3.70 -13.12 20.90
C GLN A 111 -4.65 -13.43 22.06
N ILE A 112 -4.85 -14.71 22.35
CA ILE A 112 -5.72 -15.18 23.44
C ILE A 112 -5.39 -14.50 24.79
N LEU A 113 -4.12 -14.17 25.04
CA LEU A 113 -3.68 -13.57 26.30
C LEU A 113 -2.95 -12.23 26.13
N VAL A 114 -2.69 -11.77 24.91
CA VAL A 114 -1.84 -10.60 24.68
C VAL A 114 -2.39 -9.71 23.59
N ALA A 115 -2.62 -8.44 23.91
CA ALA A 115 -2.85 -7.39 22.91
C ALA A 115 -1.57 -6.56 22.78
N GLU A 116 -1.06 -6.39 21.56
CA GLU A 116 0.13 -5.57 21.32
C GLU A 116 -0.04 -4.66 20.11
N ILE A 117 0.49 -3.45 20.23
CA ILE A 117 0.66 -2.51 19.12
C ILE A 117 2.15 -2.26 18.94
N LYS A 118 2.66 -2.64 17.77
CA LYS A 118 4.05 -2.35 17.37
C LYS A 118 4.06 -1.41 16.17
N VAL A 119 5.06 -0.55 16.12
CA VAL A 119 5.29 0.36 15.01
C VAL A 119 6.70 0.15 14.49
N ALA A 120 6.83 -0.01 13.18
CA ALA A 120 8.09 0.13 12.47
C ALA A 120 8.16 1.51 11.82
N SER A 121 9.31 2.16 11.89
CA SER A 121 9.56 3.42 11.19
C SER A 121 10.85 3.36 10.38
N LYS A 122 10.85 3.96 9.21
CA LYS A 122 12.01 4.08 8.33
C LYS A 122 12.16 5.53 7.84
N PRO A 123 13.22 6.24 8.28
CA PRO A 123 13.59 7.53 7.71
C PRO A 123 13.96 7.40 6.21
N PRO A 124 13.91 8.48 5.42
CA PRO A 124 14.19 8.43 3.97
C PRO A 124 15.50 7.75 3.56
N ASP A 125 16.54 7.91 4.37
CA ASP A 125 17.88 7.35 4.20
C ASP A 125 18.23 6.30 5.26
N GLY A 126 17.24 5.86 6.03
CA GLY A 126 17.42 5.00 7.20
C GLY A 126 17.10 3.54 6.97
N THR A 127 17.32 2.75 8.01
CA THR A 127 16.82 1.38 8.13
C THR A 127 15.57 1.35 9.00
N TRP A 128 14.78 0.28 8.88
CA TRP A 128 13.63 0.05 9.74
C TRP A 128 14.04 -0.05 11.21
N LYS A 129 13.29 0.64 12.08
CA LYS A 129 13.36 0.53 13.54
C LYS A 129 12.00 0.17 14.08
N THR A 130 11.94 -0.80 14.99
CA THR A 130 10.68 -1.28 15.58
C THR A 130 10.55 -0.87 17.04
N THR A 131 9.36 -0.43 17.43
CA THR A 131 9.04 -0.03 18.80
C THR A 131 7.70 -0.66 19.21
N SER A 132 7.61 -1.17 20.45
CA SER A 132 6.33 -1.55 21.06
C SER A 132 5.71 -0.32 21.70
N ILE A 133 4.47 0.02 21.32
CA ILE A 133 3.73 1.18 21.80
C ILE A 133 2.78 0.79 22.93
N TYR A 134 2.24 -0.43 22.86
CA TYR A 134 1.33 -0.96 23.86
C TYR A 134 1.50 -2.47 23.95
N SER A 135 1.47 -3.00 25.17
CA SER A 135 1.36 -4.43 25.44
C SER A 135 0.49 -4.65 26.68
N SER A 136 -0.55 -5.47 26.55
CA SER A 136 -1.35 -5.96 27.67
C SER A 136 -1.13 -7.46 27.84
N PRO A 137 -0.65 -7.92 29.01
CA PRO A 137 -0.37 -9.33 29.25
C PRO A 137 -1.60 -10.19 29.55
N ASN A 138 -2.81 -9.60 29.60
CA ASN A 138 -4.04 -10.31 30.00
C ASN A 138 -5.16 -10.28 28.95
N GLY A 139 -4.92 -9.75 27.74
CA GLY A 139 -5.96 -9.62 26.72
C GLY A 139 -7.09 -8.63 27.06
N ASP A 140 -6.95 -7.88 28.16
CA ASP A 140 -7.82 -6.76 28.50
C ASP A 140 -7.61 -5.67 27.44
N ASP A 141 -8.67 -5.41 26.66
CA ASP A 141 -8.75 -4.41 25.59
C ASP A 141 -8.60 -3.00 26.20
N PRO A 142 -7.83 -2.07 25.59
CA PRO A 142 -7.81 -0.66 26.00
C PRO A 142 -9.14 0.08 25.77
#